data_AF-A0A6P2DFT9-F1
#
_entry.id   AF-A0A6P2DFT9-F1
#
_cell.length_a   1.000
_cell.length_b   1.000
_cell.length_c   1.000
_cell.angle_alpha   90.00
_cell.angle_beta   90.00
_cell.angle_gamma   90.00
#
_symmetry.space_group_name_H-M   'P 1'
#
loop_
_entity.id
_entity.type
_entity.pdbx_description
1 polymer ?
#
loop_
_entity_poly.entity_id
_entity_poly.type
_entity_poly.pdbx_seq_one_letter_code
_entity_poly.pdbx_strand_id
1 'polypeptide(L)'
;MRIMTITGSKCTATLTPQRAAKRVVLAGRFALGANVADHFRKLGWEVHTVNADHDVHATAAETDPHAVLLPENAGEESGYLACVKLRQTLPDLKVVVVGAERTAGREKFAEFVGAKFVTEADGVGRFVTAMS
;
A
#
# COMPACT_ATOMS: atom_id res chain seq x y z
N MET A 1 41.10 -10.29 -50.46
CA MET A 1 39.81 -11.02 -50.44
C MET A 1 39.79 -11.82 -49.15
N ARG A 2 39.03 -11.57 -48.09
CA ARG A 2 37.88 -10.70 -47.79
C ARG A 2 38.03 -10.28 -46.32
N ILE A 3 37.89 -9.00 -46.02
CA ILE A 3 37.88 -8.45 -44.66
C ILE A 3 36.44 -8.65 -44.15
N MET A 4 36.25 -9.40 -43.06
CA MET A 4 34.95 -9.48 -42.38
C MET A 4 34.96 -8.55 -41.18
N THR A 5 34.42 -7.36 -41.39
CA THR A 5 34.13 -6.37 -40.35
C THR A 5 32.90 -6.85 -39.58
N ILE A 6 33.08 -7.22 -38.30
CA ILE A 6 31.96 -7.47 -37.40
C ILE A 6 31.49 -6.12 -36.87
N THR A 7 30.45 -5.56 -37.48
CA THR A 7 29.75 -4.39 -36.95
C THR A 7 28.99 -4.82 -35.69
N GLY A 8 29.58 -4.55 -34.52
CA GLY A 8 28.88 -4.68 -33.26
C GLY A 8 27.73 -3.69 -33.18
N SER A 9 26.50 -4.16 -33.38
CA SER A 9 25.30 -3.43 -33.00
C SER A 9 25.35 -3.18 -31.50
N LYS A 10 25.62 -1.93 -31.11
CA LYS A 10 25.30 -1.44 -29.77
C LYS A 10 23.78 -1.47 -29.66
N CYS A 11 23.23 -2.56 -29.14
CA CYS A 11 21.87 -2.57 -28.60
C CYS A 11 21.88 -1.67 -27.36
N THR A 12 21.73 -0.38 -27.59
CA THR A 12 21.43 0.59 -26.54
C THR A 12 19.98 0.34 -26.15
N ALA A 13 19.79 -0.57 -25.18
CA ALA A 13 18.51 -0.68 -24.51
C ALA A 13 18.32 0.61 -23.71
N THR A 14 17.48 1.51 -24.22
CA THR A 14 16.96 2.61 -23.43
C THR A 14 16.11 1.97 -22.34
N LEU A 15 16.68 1.71 -21.17
CA LEU A 15 15.90 1.45 -19.97
C LEU A 15 15.05 2.71 -19.76
N THR A 16 13.80 2.67 -20.21
CA THR A 16 12.80 3.64 -19.79
C THR A 16 12.84 3.59 -18.26
N PRO A 17 13.05 4.72 -17.55
CA PRO A 17 12.95 4.70 -16.10
C PRO A 17 11.55 4.17 -15.79
N GLN A 18 11.49 2.94 -15.28
CA GLN A 18 10.25 2.31 -14.86
C GLN A 18 9.71 3.22 -13.78
N ARG A 19 8.67 3.98 -14.14
CA ARG A 19 7.97 4.95 -13.31
C ARG A 19 7.94 4.42 -11.88
N ALA A 20 8.49 5.15 -10.91
CA ALA A 20 8.56 4.72 -9.51
C ALA A 20 7.18 4.16 -9.13
N ALA A 21 7.09 2.84 -9.00
CA ALA A 21 5.80 2.17 -8.90
C ALA A 21 5.14 2.68 -7.63
N LYS A 22 3.85 3.04 -7.70
CA LYS A 22 3.11 3.35 -6.48
C LYS A 22 3.14 2.11 -5.59
N ARG A 23 3.48 2.28 -4.31
CA ARG A 23 3.56 1.15 -3.37
C ARG A 23 2.43 1.21 -2.37
N VAL A 24 1.89 0.04 -2.04
CA VAL A 24 0.90 -0.11 -0.97
C VAL A 24 1.36 -1.20 -0.01
N VAL A 25 1.21 -0.92 1.30
CA VAL A 25 1.42 -1.90 2.37
C VAL A 25 0.07 -2.38 2.87
N LEU A 26 -0.12 -3.70 2.89
CA LEU A 26 -1.27 -4.36 3.51
C LEU A 26 -0.80 -4.94 4.84
N ALA A 27 -1.08 -4.26 5.96
CA ALA A 27 -0.70 -4.75 7.28
C ALA A 27 -1.81 -5.61 7.88
N GLY A 28 -1.47 -6.74 8.49
CA GLY A 28 -2.41 -7.67 9.09
C GLY A 28 -3.07 -8.63 8.10
N ARG A 29 -4.04 -9.40 8.61
CA ARG A 29 -4.79 -10.37 7.82
C ARG A 29 -6.21 -9.87 7.59
N PHE A 30 -6.58 -9.76 6.33
CA PHE A 30 -7.93 -9.45 5.87
C PHE A 30 -8.43 -10.64 5.05
N ALA A 31 -9.69 -11.04 5.21
CA ALA A 31 -10.31 -12.03 4.35
C ALA A 31 -10.25 -11.63 2.86
N LEU A 32 -10.36 -10.32 2.56
CA LEU A 32 -10.21 -9.77 1.22
C LEU A 32 -8.77 -9.39 0.83
N GLY A 33 -7.77 -9.64 1.68
CA GLY A 33 -6.41 -9.15 1.48
C GLY A 33 -5.78 -9.58 0.16
N ALA A 34 -5.97 -10.85 -0.24
CA ALA A 34 -5.47 -11.36 -1.53
C ALA A 34 -6.14 -10.66 -2.73
N ASN A 35 -7.46 -10.46 -2.67
CA ASN A 35 -8.21 -9.78 -3.73
C ASN A 35 -7.81 -8.31 -3.87
N VAL A 36 -7.56 -7.62 -2.74
CA VAL A 36 -7.06 -6.25 -2.72
C VAL A 36 -5.64 -6.18 -3.31
N ALA A 37 -4.75 -7.09 -2.88
CA ALA A 37 -3.38 -7.18 -3.40
C ALA A 37 -3.37 -7.38 -4.92
N ASP A 38 -4.15 -8.34 -5.43
CA ASP A 38 -4.21 -8.64 -6.86
C ASP A 38 -4.78 -7.47 -7.67
N HIS A 39 -5.73 -6.72 -7.10
CA HIS A 39 -6.27 -5.54 -7.75
C HIS A 39 -5.23 -4.42 -7.86
N PHE A 40 -4.48 -4.14 -6.80
CA PHE A 40 -3.40 -3.14 -6.84
C PHE A 40 -2.28 -3.54 -7.81
N ARG A 41 -1.89 -4.82 -7.84
CA ARG A 41 -0.93 -5.35 -8.83
C ARG A 41 -1.42 -5.13 -10.26
N LYS A 42 -2.71 -5.37 -10.55
CA LYS A 42 -3.33 -5.10 -11.86
C LYS A 42 -3.31 -3.61 -12.24
N LEU A 43 -3.30 -2.71 -11.24
CA LEU A 43 -3.12 -1.27 -11.44
C LEU A 43 -1.65 -0.85 -11.59
N GLY A 44 -0.71 -1.80 -11.55
CA GLY A 44 0.73 -1.55 -11.66
C GLY A 44 1.39 -1.08 -10.36
N TRP A 45 0.75 -1.30 -9.20
CA TRP A 45 1.32 -0.97 -7.89
C TRP A 45 2.18 -2.12 -7.37
N GLU A 46 3.24 -1.77 -6.64
CA GLU A 46 3.99 -2.70 -5.81
C GLU A 46 3.20 -2.96 -4.53
N VAL A 47 3.04 -4.22 -4.14
CA VAL A 47 2.24 -4.61 -2.97
C VAL A 47 3.12 -5.33 -1.97
N HIS A 48 3.28 -4.74 -0.79
CA HIS A 48 3.93 -5.35 0.36
C HIS A 48 2.83 -5.86 1.31
N THR A 49 2.92 -7.11 1.74
CA THR A 49 2.00 -7.68 2.74
C THR A 49 2.78 -7.99 4.00
N VAL A 50 2.30 -7.46 5.12
CA VAL A 50 2.98 -7.50 6.40
C VAL A 50 2.05 -8.24 7.37
N ASN A 51 2.51 -9.34 7.94
CA ASN A 51 1.71 -10.09 8.92
C ASN A 51 1.67 -9.34 10.26
N ALA A 52 0.74 -9.71 11.14
CA ALA A 52 0.52 -9.06 12.43
C ALA A 52 1.78 -9.00 13.34
N ASP A 53 2.74 -9.90 13.12
CA ASP A 53 3.99 -9.97 13.90
C ASP A 53 5.10 -9.05 13.36
N HIS A 54 4.89 -8.40 12.21
CA HIS A 54 5.85 -7.47 11.63
C HIS A 54 5.46 -6.03 11.87
N ASP A 55 6.47 -5.21 12.13
CA ASP A 55 6.31 -3.78 12.35
C ASP A 55 5.98 -3.05 11.03
N VAL A 56 4.76 -2.52 10.97
CA VAL A 56 4.29 -1.72 9.85
C VAL A 56 5.07 -0.40 9.71
N HIS A 57 5.59 0.15 10.81
CA HIS A 57 6.39 1.39 10.80
C HIS A 57 7.73 1.15 10.11
N ALA A 58 8.42 0.05 10.46
CA ALA A 58 9.66 -0.34 9.81
C ALA A 58 9.46 -0.57 8.30
N THR A 59 8.41 -1.31 7.93
CA THR A 59 8.10 -1.56 6.51
C THR A 59 7.79 -0.26 5.77
N ALA A 60 7.03 0.65 6.37
CA ALA A 60 6.70 1.93 5.75
C ALA A 60 7.94 2.83 5.59
N ALA A 61 8.84 2.82 6.57
CA ALA A 61 10.10 3.57 6.50
C ALA A 61 11.03 3.04 5.39
N GLU A 62 11.09 1.72 5.20
CA GLU A 62 11.93 1.10 4.16
C GLU A 62 11.37 1.26 2.75
N THR A 63 10.04 1.18 2.61
CA THR A 63 9.38 1.13 1.30
C THR A 63 8.89 2.49 0.80
N ASP A 64 8.76 3.49 1.67
CA ASP A 64 8.16 4.80 1.36
C ASP A 64 6.83 4.65 0.58
N PRO A 65 5.81 4.00 1.18
CA PRO A 65 4.61 3.64 0.46
C PRO A 65 3.70 4.85 0.24
N HIS A 66 2.92 4.79 -0.84
CA HIS A 66 1.90 5.80 -1.10
C HIS A 66 0.66 5.58 -0.23
N ALA A 67 0.40 4.34 0.18
CA ALA A 67 -0.75 3.99 1.00
C ALA A 67 -0.48 2.80 1.92
N VAL A 68 -1.16 2.77 3.06
CA VAL A 68 -1.16 1.64 4.01
C VAL A 68 -2.59 1.27 4.41
N LEU A 69 -2.88 -0.03 4.43
CA LEU A 69 -4.09 -0.60 5.04
C LEU A 69 -3.72 -1.17 6.41
N LEU A 70 -4.50 -0.79 7.42
CA LEU A 70 -4.32 -1.21 8.80
C LEU A 70 -5.62 -1.84 9.30
N PRO A 71 -5.59 -2.97 10.03
CA PRO A 71 -6.76 -3.44 10.74
C PRO A 71 -7.07 -2.46 11.88
N GLU A 72 -8.35 -2.26 12.17
CA GLU A 72 -8.80 -1.42 13.29
C GLU A 72 -8.18 -1.90 14.61
N ASN A 73 -8.17 -3.22 14.80
CA ASN A 73 -7.51 -3.91 15.92
C ASN A 73 -6.31 -4.72 15.38
N ALA A 74 -5.09 -4.29 15.69
CA ALA A 74 -3.84 -4.93 15.24
C ALA A 74 -3.01 -5.51 16.41
N GLY A 75 -3.68 -6.08 17.42
CA GLY A 75 -3.00 -6.60 18.62
C GLY A 75 -2.69 -5.49 19.62
N GLU A 76 -1.40 -5.26 19.89
CA GLU A 76 -0.95 -4.28 20.90
C GLU A 76 -1.13 -2.83 20.46
N GLU A 77 -1.12 -2.57 19.15
CA GLU A 77 -1.35 -1.24 18.58
C GLU A 77 -2.63 -1.24 17.74
N SER A 78 -3.50 -0.25 17.93
CA SER A 78 -4.67 -0.06 17.07
C SER A 78 -4.29 0.57 15.75
N GLY A 79 -5.04 0.29 14.69
CA GLY A 79 -4.83 0.94 13.38
C GLY A 79 -4.92 2.46 13.44
N TYR A 80 -5.69 3.01 14.38
CA TYR A 80 -5.78 4.44 14.62
C TYR A 80 -4.49 5.04 15.20
N LEU A 81 -3.88 4.38 16.20
CA LEU A 81 -2.61 4.84 16.77
C LEU A 81 -1.46 4.69 15.77
N ALA A 82 -1.42 3.56 15.06
CA ALA A 82 -0.48 3.33 13.97
C ALA A 82 -0.60 4.42 12.88
N CYS A 83 -1.82 4.81 12.51
CA CYS A 83 -2.05 5.92 11.57
C CYS A 83 -1.38 7.23 12.02
N VAL A 84 -1.60 7.64 13.26
CA VAL A 84 -1.03 8.88 13.80
C VAL A 84 0.50 8.84 13.73
N LYS A 85 1.11 7.74 14.17
CA LYS A 85 2.57 7.57 14.17
C LYS A 85 3.16 7.55 12.74
N LEU A 86 2.55 6.77 11.84
CA LEU A 86 2.99 6.70 10.45
C LEU A 86 2.93 8.06 9.75
N ARG A 87 1.90 8.87 10.02
CA ARG A 87 1.76 10.20 9.43
C ARG A 87 2.68 11.25 10.03
N GLN A 88 3.23 11.02 11.23
CA GLN A 88 4.30 11.86 11.77
C GLN A 88 5.61 11.66 11.00
N THR A 89 5.87 10.44 10.51
CA THR A 89 7.07 10.12 9.73
C THR A 89 6.88 10.30 8.23
N LEU A 90 5.67 10.06 7.71
CA LEU A 90 5.29 10.13 6.30
C LEU A 90 4.02 11.01 6.16
N PRO A 91 4.15 12.34 6.11
CA PRO A 91 3.01 13.27 6.17
C PRO A 91 1.97 13.09 5.06
N ASP A 92 2.42 12.68 3.86
CA ASP A 92 1.58 12.48 2.67
C ASP A 92 1.00 11.07 2.57
N LEU A 93 1.29 10.19 3.54
CA LEU A 93 0.83 8.82 3.53
C LEU A 93 -0.69 8.73 3.61
N LYS A 94 -1.29 8.00 2.65
CA LYS A 94 -2.71 7.66 2.71
C LYS A 94 -2.91 6.45 3.61
N VAL A 95 -3.72 6.59 4.65
CA VAL A 95 -4.02 5.49 5.57
C VAL A 95 -5.49 5.10 5.47
N VAL A 96 -5.73 3.78 5.39
CA VAL A 96 -7.07 3.21 5.45
C VAL A 96 -7.15 2.25 6.62
N VAL A 97 -8.06 2.51 7.56
CA VAL A 97 -8.38 1.63 8.67
C VAL A 97 -9.52 0.70 8.25
N VAL A 98 -9.31 -0.60 8.45
CA VAL A 98 -10.24 -1.67 8.09
C VAL A 98 -10.85 -2.23 9.36
N GLY A 99 -12.13 -1.93 9.58
CA GLY A 99 -12.86 -2.39 10.75
C GLY A 99 -13.94 -3.42 10.42
N ALA A 100 -14.52 -3.99 11.47
CA ALA A 100 -15.57 -5.01 11.33
C ALA A 100 -16.92 -4.43 10.89
N GLU A 101 -17.25 -3.22 11.36
CA GLU A 101 -18.56 -2.61 11.14
C GLU A 101 -18.41 -1.12 10.83
N ARG A 102 -19.14 -0.62 9.83
CA ARG A 102 -19.20 0.81 9.51
C ARG A 102 -20.23 1.48 10.41
N THR A 103 -19.76 2.46 11.17
CA THR A 103 -20.61 3.39 11.91
C THR A 103 -20.10 4.81 11.72
N ALA A 104 -21.00 5.80 11.83
CA ALA A 104 -20.63 7.21 11.72
C ALA A 104 -19.55 7.62 12.75
N GLY A 105 -19.55 7.00 13.93
CA GLY A 105 -18.53 7.24 14.95
C GLY A 105 -17.14 6.77 14.53
N ARG A 106 -17.04 5.55 13.98
CA ARG A 106 -15.76 4.98 13.50
C ARG A 106 -15.22 5.73 12.28
N GLU A 107 -16.09 6.16 11.38
CA GLU A 107 -15.70 6.98 10.23
C GLU A 107 -15.16 8.34 10.66
N LYS A 108 -15.87 9.04 11.56
CA LYS A 108 -15.39 10.32 12.12
C LYS A 108 -14.08 10.16 12.89
N PHE A 109 -13.91 9.07 13.63
CA PHE A 109 -12.67 8.83 14.36
C PHE A 109 -11.50 8.53 13.43
N ALA A 110 -11.71 7.76 12.36
CA ALA A 110 -10.72 7.57 11.31
C ALA A 110 -10.33 8.91 10.67
N GLU A 111 -11.32 9.72 10.29
CA GLU A 111 -11.07 11.04 9.69
C GLU A 111 -10.30 11.96 10.65
N PHE A 112 -10.63 11.93 11.95
CA PHE A 112 -9.94 12.71 12.97
C PHE A 112 -8.45 12.39 13.07
N VAL A 113 -8.05 11.11 12.95
CA VAL A 113 -6.63 10.71 12.87
C VAL A 113 -6.03 10.84 11.46
N GLY A 114 -6.87 11.22 10.49
CA GLY A 114 -6.56 11.39 9.07
C GLY A 114 -6.37 10.09 8.29
N ALA A 115 -7.12 9.06 8.69
CA ALA A 115 -7.37 7.87 7.90
C ALA A 115 -8.76 7.94 7.23
N LYS A 116 -8.98 7.08 6.24
CA LYS A 116 -10.33 6.69 5.82
C LYS A 116 -10.72 5.38 6.49
N PHE A 117 -12.02 5.15 6.70
CA PHE A 117 -12.54 3.90 7.27
C PHE A 117 -13.28 3.06 6.21
N VAL A 118 -12.97 1.77 6.18
CA VAL A 118 -13.65 0.79 5.33
C VAL A 118 -13.92 -0.49 6.12
N THR A 119 -14.80 -1.32 5.59
CA THR A 119 -15.06 -2.68 6.07
C THR A 119 -14.80 -3.67 4.95
N GLU A 120 -14.58 -4.93 5.28
CA GLU A 120 -14.43 -5.97 4.26
C GLU A 120 -15.72 -6.15 3.43
N ALA A 121 -16.89 -5.86 4.01
CA ALA A 121 -18.16 -5.90 3.30
C ALA A 121 -18.29 -4.88 2.16
N ASP A 122 -17.45 -3.83 2.14
CA ASP A 122 -17.47 -2.81 1.08
C ASP A 122 -16.90 -3.30 -0.25
N GLY A 123 -16.15 -4.41 -0.22
CA GLY A 123 -15.47 -4.96 -1.38
C GLY A 123 -14.28 -4.12 -1.86
N VAL A 124 -13.52 -4.71 -2.80
CA VAL A 124 -12.21 -4.19 -3.26
C VAL A 124 -12.28 -2.77 -3.82
N GLY A 125 -13.36 -2.39 -4.51
CA GLY A 125 -13.50 -1.07 -5.13
C GLY A 125 -13.43 0.09 -4.13
N ARG A 126 -13.96 -0.11 -2.91
CA ARG A 126 -13.91 0.92 -1.86
C ARG A 126 -12.51 1.14 -1.34
N PHE A 127 -11.71 0.08 -1.18
CA PHE A 127 -10.30 0.18 -0.79
C PHE A 127 -9.50 1.00 -1.81
N VAL A 128 -9.68 0.71 -3.10
CA VAL A 128 -8.98 1.43 -4.18
C VAL A 128 -9.39 2.90 -4.21
N THR A 129 -10.69 3.19 -4.08
CA THR A 129 -11.22 4.57 -4.05
C THR A 129 -10.74 5.33 -2.82
N ALA A 130 -10.55 4.64 -1.69
CA ALA A 130 -10.00 5.25 -0.48
C ALA A 130 -8.53 5.68 -0.67
N MET A 131 -7.76 5.00 -1.53
CA MET A 131 -6.32 5.24 -1.74
C MET A 131 -5.98 6.01 -3.03
N SER A 132 -6.95 6.16 -3.94
CA SER A 132 -6.89 7.04 -5.11
C SER A 132 -6.76 8.50 -4.70
#